data_AF-A0A671T3B0-F1
#
_entry.id   AF-A0A671T3B0-F1
#
_cell.length_a   1.000
_cell.length_b   1.000
_cell.length_c   1.000
_cell.angle_alpha   90.00
_cell.angle_beta   90.00
_cell.angle_gamma   90.00
#
_symmetry.space_group_name_H-M   'P 1'
#
loop_
_entity.id
_entity.type
_entity.pdbx_description
1 polymer ?
#
loop_
_entity_poly.entity_id
_entity_poly.type
_entity_poly.pdbx_seq_one_letter_code
_entity_poly.pdbx_strand_id
1 'polypeptide(L)'
;MGTVVAPVDVDLVQYWILPFPYSLQRTRAGAMDINVVNALTYEDFVKLFGNVVEKCPLISAAIWSHRPFKDLADIEAHITEFILSLPDSGKEGILRCHPDLAGRDLQSGTLTRESQEEQSQAGMTTLDSAEVLQMYRLNSEYKERFGFPFVICARLNKKADIVGQLSERLKNDRAAERERAIEEVKKICRLRLRSIVLSDIQTEL
;
A
#
# COMPACT_ATOMS: atom_id res chain seq x y z
N MET A 1 18.07 -53.18 -47.93
CA MET A 1 18.34 -51.92 -47.21
C MET A 1 17.27 -51.77 -46.14
N GLY A 2 17.55 -52.25 -44.94
CA GLY A 2 16.60 -52.21 -43.82
C GLY A 2 16.83 -50.96 -42.99
N THR A 3 15.88 -50.04 -43.03
CA THR A 3 15.80 -48.88 -42.13
C THR A 3 15.20 -49.35 -40.81
N VAL A 4 16.03 -49.43 -39.76
CA VAL A 4 15.58 -49.66 -38.39
C VAL A 4 15.07 -48.33 -37.84
N VAL A 5 13.77 -48.28 -37.56
CA VAL A 5 13.12 -47.20 -36.79
C VAL A 5 13.24 -47.61 -35.32
N ALA A 6 14.01 -46.85 -34.53
CA ALA A 6 14.08 -47.02 -33.09
C ALA A 6 12.94 -46.25 -32.41
N PRO A 7 12.39 -46.77 -31.28
CA PRO A 7 11.16 -46.25 -30.68
C PRO A 7 11.36 -44.93 -29.94
N VAL A 8 10.27 -44.18 -29.84
CA VAL A 8 10.13 -42.97 -29.02
C VAL A 8 10.10 -43.41 -27.56
N ASP A 9 11.09 -42.97 -26.78
CA ASP A 9 11.10 -43.16 -25.34
C ASP A 9 10.47 -41.93 -24.67
N VAL A 10 9.48 -42.19 -23.83
CA VAL A 10 8.73 -41.20 -23.05
C VAL A 10 9.27 -41.25 -21.62
N ASP A 11 10.18 -40.34 -21.28
CA ASP A 11 10.25 -39.90 -19.89
C ASP A 11 10.80 -38.49 -19.71
N LEU A 12 10.05 -37.77 -18.89
CA LEU A 12 10.26 -36.42 -18.41
C LEU A 12 11.34 -36.40 -17.32
N VAL A 13 11.78 -35.18 -17.02
CA VAL A 13 12.49 -34.79 -15.79
C VAL A 13 13.97 -35.11 -15.80
N GLN A 14 14.77 -34.15 -16.24
CA GLN A 14 15.93 -33.63 -15.51
C GLN A 14 16.75 -32.81 -16.50
N TYR A 15 16.57 -31.50 -16.57
CA TYR A 15 17.64 -30.52 -16.76
C TYR A 15 17.03 -29.15 -16.41
N TRP A 16 17.83 -28.27 -15.80
CA TRP A 16 17.45 -27.03 -15.10
C TRP A 16 17.10 -27.15 -13.61
N ILE A 17 18.04 -27.66 -12.82
CA ILE A 17 18.25 -27.15 -11.45
C ILE A 17 19.55 -26.34 -11.49
N LEU A 18 19.43 -25.02 -11.61
CA LEU A 18 20.44 -24.10 -11.12
C LEU A 18 19.77 -23.26 -10.02
N PRO A 19 20.32 -23.23 -8.79
CA PRO A 19 19.79 -22.37 -7.75
C PRO A 19 20.13 -20.92 -8.11
N PHE A 20 19.12 -20.05 -8.17
CA PHE A 20 19.34 -18.60 -8.12
C PHE A 20 20.11 -18.27 -6.82
N PRO A 21 21.27 -17.59 -6.88
CA PRO A 21 22.04 -17.26 -5.69
C PRO A 21 21.55 -15.92 -5.16
N TYR A 22 20.30 -15.86 -4.68
CA TYR A 22 19.87 -14.79 -3.77
C TYR A 22 19.02 -15.43 -2.69
N SER A 23 19.69 -16.14 -1.77
CA SER A 23 19.13 -16.27 -0.45
C SER A 23 19.09 -14.86 0.14
N LEU A 24 17.87 -14.33 0.36
CA LEU A 24 17.67 -13.11 1.13
C LEU A 24 18.24 -13.36 2.53
N GLN A 25 19.51 -13.04 2.73
CA GLN A 25 20.17 -13.20 4.02
C GLN A 25 19.54 -12.19 4.99
N ARG A 26 18.63 -12.70 5.84
CA ARG A 26 17.99 -11.93 6.91
C ARG A 26 19.04 -11.56 7.96
N THR A 27 19.12 -10.29 8.32
CA THR A 27 19.91 -9.86 9.49
C THR A 27 19.24 -10.35 10.78
N ARG A 28 20.01 -10.53 11.86
CA ARG A 28 19.53 -11.04 13.17
C ARG A 28 18.44 -10.19 13.85
N ALA A 29 18.12 -9.02 13.32
CA ALA A 29 16.90 -8.29 13.61
C ALA A 29 16.05 -8.33 12.33
N GLY A 30 14.75 -8.67 12.45
CA GLY A 30 13.78 -8.88 11.37
C GLY A 30 13.45 -7.65 10.51
N ALA A 31 14.45 -6.81 10.23
CA ALA A 31 14.42 -5.70 9.31
C ALA A 31 15.02 -6.13 7.96
N MET A 32 14.38 -5.79 6.84
CA MET A 32 14.94 -5.95 5.51
C MET A 32 16.16 -5.02 5.34
N ASP A 33 17.30 -5.58 4.94
CA ASP A 33 18.52 -4.83 4.67
C ASP A 33 18.34 -3.92 3.45
N ILE A 34 18.70 -2.64 3.56
CA ILE A 34 18.62 -1.67 2.47
C ILE A 34 19.49 -2.08 1.27
N ASN A 35 20.58 -2.82 1.49
CA ASN A 35 21.42 -3.35 0.41
C ASN A 35 20.66 -4.38 -0.43
N VAL A 36 19.79 -5.18 0.21
CA VAL A 36 18.91 -6.11 -0.50
C VAL A 36 17.90 -5.33 -1.34
N VAL A 37 17.29 -4.28 -0.78
CA VAL A 37 16.36 -3.39 -1.51
C VAL A 37 17.04 -2.77 -2.74
N ASN A 38 18.27 -2.26 -2.60
CA ASN A 38 19.02 -1.63 -3.69
C ASN A 38 19.41 -2.59 -4.81
N ALA A 39 19.47 -3.89 -4.51
CA ALA A 39 19.78 -4.95 -5.47
C ALA A 39 18.54 -5.51 -6.19
N LEU A 40 17.32 -5.14 -5.77
CA LEU A 40 16.08 -5.62 -6.40
C LEU A 40 16.01 -5.20 -7.87
N THR A 41 15.50 -6.11 -8.70
CA THR A 41 15.05 -5.75 -10.05
C THR A 41 13.91 -4.73 -9.96
N TYR A 42 13.67 -3.98 -11.03
CA TYR A 42 12.53 -3.05 -11.09
C TYR A 42 11.20 -3.77 -10.83
N GLU A 43 11.03 -4.96 -11.40
CA GLU A 43 9.81 -5.77 -11.24
C GLU A 43 9.60 -6.21 -9.79
N ASP A 44 10.65 -6.70 -9.13
CA ASP A 44 10.58 -7.10 -7.72
C ASP A 44 10.36 -5.91 -6.79
N PHE A 45 10.97 -4.75 -7.10
CA PHE A 45 10.76 -3.54 -6.33
C PHE A 45 9.31 -3.05 -6.42
N VAL A 46 8.74 -2.97 -7.62
CA VAL A 46 7.34 -2.58 -7.80
C VAL A 46 6.40 -3.61 -7.20
N LYS A 47 6.72 -4.90 -7.27
CA LYS A 47 5.92 -5.95 -6.61
C LYS A 47 5.91 -5.80 -5.08
N LEU A 48 7.05 -5.43 -4.49
CA LEU A 48 7.21 -5.29 -3.05
C LEU A 48 6.63 -3.97 -2.51
N PHE A 49 6.91 -2.85 -3.18
CA PHE A 49 6.54 -1.50 -2.74
C PHE A 49 5.32 -0.92 -3.47
N GLY A 50 4.72 -1.65 -4.41
CA GLY A 50 3.66 -1.18 -5.31
C GLY A 50 2.39 -0.67 -4.64
N ASN A 51 2.13 -1.08 -3.40
CA ASN A 51 0.95 -0.66 -2.65
C ASN A 51 1.28 0.15 -1.38
N VAL A 52 2.50 0.71 -1.25
CA VAL A 52 2.81 1.63 -0.13
C VAL A 52 2.01 2.92 -0.20
N VAL A 53 1.61 3.32 -1.41
CA VAL A 53 0.52 4.29 -1.63
C VAL A 53 -0.60 3.51 -2.31
N GLU A 54 -1.80 3.55 -1.71
CA GLU A 54 -2.91 2.68 -2.10
C GLU A 54 -3.23 2.76 -3.59
N LYS A 55 -3.18 1.60 -4.27
CA LYS A 55 -3.44 1.43 -5.70
C LYS A 55 -2.63 2.37 -6.62
N CYS A 56 -1.47 2.84 -6.16
CA CYS A 56 -0.61 3.78 -6.89
C CYS A 56 0.81 3.21 -7.14
N PRO A 57 0.95 2.09 -7.88
CA PRO A 57 2.26 1.47 -8.11
C PRO A 57 3.24 2.38 -8.88
N LEU A 58 2.72 3.32 -9.67
CA LEU A 58 3.51 4.32 -10.40
C LEU A 58 4.49 5.09 -9.50
N ILE A 59 4.10 5.37 -8.25
CA ILE A 59 4.97 6.13 -7.32
C ILE A 59 6.19 5.28 -6.96
N SER A 60 5.99 4.01 -6.60
CA SER A 60 7.12 3.09 -6.33
C SER A 60 7.97 2.83 -7.57
N ALA A 61 7.34 2.73 -8.75
CA ALA A 61 8.04 2.60 -10.02
C ALA A 61 8.95 3.80 -10.31
N ALA A 62 8.46 5.02 -10.07
CA ALA A 62 9.19 6.24 -10.33
C ALA A 62 10.40 6.41 -9.38
N ILE A 63 10.23 6.18 -8.08
CA ILE A 63 11.33 6.35 -7.13
C ILE A 63 12.46 5.34 -7.34
N TRP A 64 12.20 4.18 -7.96
CA TRP A 64 13.24 3.17 -8.24
C TRP A 64 14.40 3.74 -9.08
N SER A 65 14.14 4.75 -9.92
CA SER A 65 15.17 5.45 -10.70
C SER A 65 16.18 6.24 -9.86
N HIS A 66 15.90 6.47 -8.57
CA HIS A 66 16.76 7.23 -7.65
C HIS A 66 17.70 6.36 -6.81
N ARG A 67 17.64 5.04 -6.99
CA ARG A 67 18.54 4.11 -6.28
C ARG A 67 20.02 4.36 -6.66
N PRO A 68 20.99 4.04 -5.78
CA PRO A 68 20.80 3.37 -4.49
C PRO A 68 20.27 4.32 -3.40
N PHE A 69 19.34 3.81 -2.59
CA PHE A 69 18.83 4.49 -1.40
C PHE A 69 19.76 4.28 -0.21
N LYS A 70 19.90 5.30 0.63
CA LYS A 70 20.71 5.25 1.84
C LYS A 70 20.08 4.38 2.93
N ASP A 71 18.79 4.57 3.17
CA ASP A 71 18.00 3.91 4.21
C ASP A 71 16.49 4.02 3.89
N LEU A 72 15.63 3.53 4.78
CA LEU A 72 14.17 3.61 4.59
C LEU A 72 13.65 5.06 4.56
N ALA A 73 14.29 5.98 5.30
CA ALA A 73 13.87 7.37 5.33
C ALA A 73 14.15 8.05 3.98
N ASP A 74 15.19 7.61 3.27
CA ASP A 74 15.50 8.05 1.90
C ASP A 74 14.40 7.63 0.90
N ILE A 75 13.87 6.41 1.03
CA ILE A 75 12.71 5.95 0.24
C ILE A 75 11.46 6.81 0.56
N GLU A 76 11.18 7.03 1.84
CA GLU A 76 10.07 7.90 2.27
C GLU A 76 10.20 9.33 1.73
N ALA A 77 11.43 9.87 1.69
CA ALA A 77 11.72 11.19 1.17
C ALA A 77 11.43 11.28 -0.33
N HIS A 78 11.93 10.34 -1.14
CA HIS A 78 11.65 10.32 -2.58
C HIS A 78 10.18 10.13 -2.91
N ILE A 79 9.43 9.33 -2.14
CA ILE A 79 7.97 9.22 -2.29
C ILE A 79 7.30 10.56 -2.00
N THR A 80 7.70 11.22 -0.91
CA THR A 80 7.16 12.52 -0.52
C THR A 80 7.44 13.58 -1.58
N GLU A 81 8.67 13.66 -2.06
CA GLU A 81 9.07 14.57 -3.14
C GLU A 81 8.26 14.32 -4.42
N PHE A 82 8.11 13.05 -4.82
CA PHE A 82 7.30 12.70 -5.99
C PHE A 82 5.86 13.19 -5.84
N ILE A 83 5.20 12.89 -4.71
CA ILE A 83 3.81 13.33 -4.44
C ILE A 83 3.70 14.86 -4.43
N LEU A 84 4.67 15.57 -3.81
CA LEU A 84 4.65 17.02 -3.73
C LEU A 84 4.87 17.69 -5.08
N SER A 85 5.65 17.07 -5.97
CA SER A 85 5.89 17.53 -7.34
C SER A 85 4.67 17.41 -8.26
N LEU A 86 3.68 16.59 -7.90
CA LEU A 86 2.47 16.43 -8.69
C LEU A 86 1.63 17.71 -8.68
N PRO A 87 0.95 18.03 -9.80
CA PRO A 87 -0.10 19.03 -9.78
C PRO A 87 -1.20 18.62 -8.80
N ASP A 88 -2.01 19.60 -8.39
CA ASP A 88 -3.14 19.38 -7.48
C ASP A 88 -4.08 18.26 -7.94
N SER A 89 -4.34 18.15 -9.24
CA SER A 89 -5.16 17.07 -9.80
C SER A 89 -4.53 15.68 -9.61
N GLY A 90 -3.20 15.58 -9.65
CA GLY A 90 -2.46 14.35 -9.37
C GLY A 90 -2.54 13.97 -7.90
N LYS A 91 -2.41 14.93 -7.00
CA LYS A 91 -2.61 14.75 -5.55
C LYS A 91 -4.03 14.25 -5.25
N GLU A 92 -5.04 14.90 -5.84
CA GLU A 92 -6.43 14.44 -5.71
C GLU A 92 -6.66 13.06 -6.37
N GLY A 93 -5.94 12.74 -7.44
CA GLY A 93 -5.95 11.41 -8.07
C GLY A 93 -5.50 10.31 -7.09
N ILE A 94 -4.42 10.54 -6.34
CA ILE A 94 -3.96 9.63 -5.29
C ILE A 94 -5.05 9.43 -4.22
N LEU A 95 -5.70 10.52 -3.78
CA LEU A 95 -6.78 10.44 -2.80
C LEU A 95 -7.95 9.57 -3.32
N ARG A 96 -8.31 9.70 -4.61
CA ARG A 96 -9.39 8.91 -5.24
C ARG A 96 -9.05 7.43 -5.40
N CYS A 97 -7.79 7.05 -5.33
CA CYS A 97 -7.40 5.63 -5.29
C CYS A 97 -7.70 4.96 -3.94
N HIS A 98 -7.90 5.73 -2.88
CA HIS A 98 -8.18 5.19 -1.55
C HIS A 98 -9.66 4.76 -1.41
N PRO A 99 -9.92 3.60 -0.81
CA PRO A 99 -11.29 3.18 -0.50
C PRO A 99 -11.87 4.02 0.65
N ASP A 100 -13.18 4.23 0.64
CA ASP A 100 -13.88 4.85 1.77
C ASP A 100 -13.72 4.00 3.05
N LEU A 101 -13.56 4.67 4.20
CA LEU A 101 -13.63 4.00 5.50
C LEU A 101 -15.05 3.48 5.76
N ALA A 102 -15.15 2.20 6.14
CA ALA A 102 -16.42 1.49 6.30
C ALA A 102 -17.32 1.51 5.05
N GLY A 103 -16.74 1.77 3.87
CA GLY A 103 -17.46 1.87 2.61
C GLY A 103 -17.71 0.52 1.93
N ARG A 104 -18.14 0.59 0.67
CA ARG A 104 -18.52 -0.58 -0.14
C ARG A 104 -17.43 -1.66 -0.15
N ASP A 105 -16.18 -1.29 -0.42
CA ASP A 105 -15.09 -2.24 -0.56
C ASP A 105 -14.82 -3.05 0.72
N LEU A 106 -15.01 -2.43 1.90
CA LEU A 106 -14.95 -3.16 3.18
C LEU A 106 -16.10 -4.15 3.31
N GLN A 107 -17.32 -3.69 3.00
CA GLN A 107 -18.54 -4.52 3.11
C GLN A 107 -18.55 -5.70 2.12
N SER A 108 -17.96 -5.53 0.93
CA SER A 108 -17.82 -6.57 -0.08
C SER A 108 -16.55 -7.41 0.05
N GLY A 109 -15.66 -7.09 1.01
CA GLY A 109 -14.39 -7.81 1.19
C GLY A 109 -13.42 -7.67 0.01
N THR A 110 -13.45 -6.54 -0.68
CA THR A 110 -12.64 -6.26 -1.89
C THR A 110 -11.54 -5.22 -1.67
N LEU A 111 -11.24 -4.91 -0.41
CA LEU A 111 -10.09 -4.06 -0.05
C LEU A 111 -8.77 -4.73 -0.43
N THR A 112 -7.73 -3.90 -0.63
CA THR A 112 -6.36 -4.40 -0.60
C THR A 112 -6.06 -4.97 0.79
N ARG A 113 -5.09 -5.88 0.88
CA ARG A 113 -4.69 -6.47 2.17
C ARG A 113 -4.33 -5.38 3.19
N GLU A 114 -3.53 -4.40 2.79
CA GLU A 114 -3.11 -3.31 3.66
C GLU A 114 -4.31 -2.47 4.13
N SER A 115 -5.22 -2.08 3.23
CA SER A 115 -6.43 -1.34 3.60
C SER A 115 -7.35 -2.15 4.52
N GLN A 116 -7.46 -3.47 4.33
CA GLN A 116 -8.23 -4.34 5.20
C GLN A 116 -7.66 -4.38 6.62
N GLU A 117 -6.34 -4.55 6.76
CA GLU A 117 -5.66 -4.56 8.07
C GLU A 117 -5.81 -3.20 8.78
N GLU A 118 -5.61 -2.11 8.04
CA GLU A 118 -5.72 -0.73 8.54
C GLU A 118 -7.14 -0.41 9.03
N GLN A 119 -8.17 -0.76 8.25
CA GLN A 119 -9.57 -0.54 8.63
C GLN A 119 -10.01 -1.44 9.80
N SER A 120 -9.57 -2.70 9.82
CA SER A 120 -9.81 -3.61 10.95
C SER A 120 -9.19 -3.07 12.24
N GLN A 121 -7.94 -2.61 12.19
CA GLN A 121 -7.23 -2.09 13.37
C GLN A 121 -7.89 -0.82 13.93
N ALA A 122 -8.51 -0.01 13.06
CA ALA A 122 -9.27 1.17 13.48
C ALA A 122 -10.69 0.85 14.01
N GLY A 123 -11.11 -0.42 13.96
CA GLY A 123 -12.44 -0.87 14.40
C GLY A 123 -13.55 -0.60 13.39
N MET A 124 -13.24 -0.44 12.10
CA MET A 124 -14.24 -0.21 11.05
C MET A 124 -14.99 -1.50 10.66
N THR A 125 -14.45 -2.67 11.00
CA THR A 125 -15.09 -3.98 10.76
C THR A 125 -16.11 -4.38 11.83
N THR A 126 -16.17 -3.65 12.95
CA THR A 126 -17.03 -3.97 14.10
C THR A 126 -18.06 -2.87 14.38
N LEU A 127 -18.36 -2.06 13.37
CA LEU A 127 -19.39 -1.02 13.44
C LEU A 127 -20.79 -1.64 13.53
N ASP A 128 -21.65 -1.06 14.35
CA ASP A 128 -23.07 -1.37 14.31
C ASP A 128 -23.77 -0.70 13.10
N SER A 129 -25.03 -1.07 12.85
CA SER A 129 -25.79 -0.55 11.72
C SER A 129 -25.97 0.97 11.72
N ALA A 130 -26.07 1.59 12.90
CA ALA A 130 -26.20 3.05 13.01
C ALA A 130 -24.87 3.74 12.71
N GLU A 131 -23.76 3.19 13.19
CA GLU A 131 -22.41 3.67 12.90
C GLU A 131 -22.04 3.52 11.42
N VAL A 132 -22.40 2.41 10.78
CA VAL A 132 -22.23 2.22 9.32
C VAL A 132 -23.00 3.28 8.55
N LEU A 133 -24.26 3.55 8.92
CA LEU A 133 -25.08 4.57 8.26
C LEU A 133 -24.51 5.98 8.48
N GLN A 134 -23.99 6.26 9.67
CA GLN A 134 -23.32 7.53 9.97
C GLN A 134 -22.06 7.71 9.10
N MET A 135 -21.20 6.70 9.02
CA MET A 135 -20.00 6.72 8.16
C MET A 135 -20.37 6.89 6.70
N TYR A 136 -21.42 6.22 6.21
CA TYR A 136 -21.89 6.38 4.84
C TYR A 136 -22.31 7.82 4.53
N ARG A 137 -23.12 8.44 5.39
CA ARG A 137 -23.57 9.84 5.22
C ARG A 137 -22.39 10.81 5.22
N LEU A 138 -21.53 10.68 6.23
CA LEU A 138 -20.34 11.52 6.39
C LEU A 138 -19.39 11.40 5.19
N ASN A 139 -19.09 10.20 4.73
CA ASN A 139 -18.28 10.00 3.51
C ASN A 139 -18.94 10.61 2.27
N SER A 140 -20.26 10.52 2.15
CA SER A 140 -21.00 11.10 1.03
C SER A 140 -20.89 12.63 1.02
N GLU A 141 -21.15 13.27 2.16
CA GLU A 141 -21.03 14.74 2.31
C GLU A 141 -19.60 15.22 2.05
N TYR A 142 -18.61 14.49 2.57
CA TYR A 142 -17.20 14.82 2.35
C TYR A 142 -16.82 14.75 0.87
N LYS A 143 -17.21 13.68 0.17
CA LYS A 143 -16.93 13.52 -1.25
C LYS A 143 -17.66 14.54 -2.11
N GLU A 144 -18.90 14.89 -1.78
CA GLU A 144 -19.65 15.93 -2.48
C GLU A 144 -18.93 17.29 -2.37
N ARG A 145 -18.43 17.62 -1.18
CA ARG A 145 -17.72 18.88 -0.93
C ARG A 145 -16.34 18.94 -1.60
N PHE A 146 -15.54 17.89 -1.44
CA PHE A 146 -14.12 17.91 -1.82
C PHE A 146 -13.79 17.13 -3.10
N GLY A 147 -14.71 16.33 -3.64
CA GLY A 147 -14.48 15.57 -4.88
C GLY A 147 -13.39 14.50 -4.77
N PHE A 148 -13.03 14.08 -3.55
CA PHE A 148 -12.14 12.96 -3.25
C PHE A 148 -12.54 12.31 -1.91
N PRO A 149 -12.19 11.03 -1.67
CA PRO A 149 -12.50 10.31 -0.44
C PRO A 149 -11.90 10.95 0.81
N PHE A 150 -12.53 10.70 1.97
CA PHE A 150 -11.93 11.03 3.25
C PHE A 150 -10.78 10.07 3.54
N VAL A 151 -9.56 10.60 3.61
CA VAL A 151 -8.35 9.84 3.91
C VAL A 151 -7.80 10.27 5.26
N ILE A 152 -7.59 9.30 6.15
CA ILE A 152 -6.94 9.46 7.45
C ILE A 152 -6.11 8.20 7.74
N CYS A 153 -4.99 8.35 8.43
CA CYS A 153 -4.15 7.23 8.82
C CYS A 153 -4.86 6.36 9.89
N ALA A 154 -5.60 5.35 9.45
CA ALA A 154 -6.46 4.52 10.29
C ALA A 154 -5.70 3.88 11.46
N ARG A 155 -4.45 3.42 11.25
CA ARG A 155 -3.61 2.82 12.30
C ARG A 155 -3.24 3.76 13.44
N LEU A 156 -3.40 5.07 13.26
CA LEU A 156 -3.10 6.09 14.26
C LEU A 156 -4.35 6.71 14.89
N ASN A 157 -5.54 6.25 14.54
CA ASN A 157 -6.80 6.84 14.99
C ASN A 157 -7.78 5.74 15.43
N LYS A 158 -8.53 6.01 16.50
CA LYS A 158 -9.64 5.14 16.89
C LYS A 158 -10.91 5.57 16.17
N LYS A 159 -11.91 4.69 16.14
CA LYS A 159 -13.25 4.96 15.59
C LYS A 159 -13.81 6.34 15.95
N ALA A 160 -13.80 6.70 17.24
CA ALA A 160 -14.31 7.99 17.70
C ALA A 160 -13.53 9.18 17.11
N ASP A 161 -12.20 9.07 17.04
CA ASP A 161 -11.33 10.10 16.46
C ASP A 161 -11.60 10.25 14.96
N ILE A 162 -11.82 9.14 14.24
CA ILE A 162 -12.13 9.13 12.80
C ILE A 162 -13.41 9.92 12.53
N VAL A 163 -14.49 9.64 13.27
CA VAL A 163 -15.78 10.33 13.11
C VAL A 163 -15.66 11.82 13.45
N GLY A 164 -14.94 12.13 14.53
CA GLY A 164 -14.66 13.51 14.94
C GLY A 164 -13.88 14.28 13.87
N GLN A 165 -12.80 13.69 13.36
CA GLN A 165 -11.95 14.26 12.33
C GLN A 165 -12.69 14.48 11.02
N LEU A 166 -13.55 13.54 10.62
CA LEU A 166 -14.34 13.68 9.40
C LEU A 166 -15.31 14.87 9.51
N SER A 167 -15.96 15.00 10.66
CA SER A 167 -16.86 16.13 10.96
C SER A 167 -16.13 17.47 11.07
N GLU A 168 -14.92 17.50 11.64
CA GLU A 168 -14.08 18.70 11.72
C GLU A 168 -13.60 19.14 10.34
N ARG A 169 -13.05 18.20 9.56
CA ARG A 169 -12.44 18.46 8.26
C ARG A 169 -13.43 18.89 7.19
N LEU A 170 -14.71 18.53 7.32
CA LEU A 170 -15.80 19.10 6.52
C LEU A 170 -15.88 20.64 6.57
N LYS A 171 -15.30 21.28 7.59
CA LYS A 171 -15.30 22.74 7.74
C LYS A 171 -14.13 23.41 7.01
N ASN A 172 -13.14 22.65 6.56
CA ASN A 172 -11.97 23.20 5.87
C ASN A 172 -12.33 23.76 4.49
N ASP A 173 -11.50 24.67 3.99
CA ASP A 173 -11.47 24.98 2.58
C ASP A 173 -10.81 23.83 1.79
N ARG A 174 -11.10 23.76 0.49
CA ARG A 174 -10.68 22.64 -0.36
C ARG A 174 -9.17 22.49 -0.47
N ALA A 175 -8.41 23.60 -0.50
CA ALA A 175 -6.97 23.56 -0.67
C ALA A 175 -6.28 23.05 0.60
N ALA A 176 -6.65 23.60 1.76
CA ALA A 176 -6.17 23.15 3.05
C ALA A 176 -6.54 21.68 3.31
N GLU A 177 -7.75 21.26 2.91
CA GLU A 177 -8.17 19.87 3.09
C GLU A 177 -7.36 18.90 2.22
N ARG A 178 -7.07 19.26 0.97
CA ARG A 178 -6.22 18.45 0.11
C ARG A 178 -4.82 18.29 0.69
N GLU A 179 -4.22 19.37 1.20
CA GLU A 179 -2.91 19.32 1.87
C GLU A 179 -2.96 18.39 3.09
N ARG A 180 -3.96 18.56 3.97
CA ARG A 180 -4.16 17.70 5.14
C ARG A 180 -4.36 16.24 4.75
N ALA A 181 -5.14 15.95 3.72
CA ALA A 181 -5.37 14.60 3.23
C ALA A 181 -4.09 13.96 2.66
N ILE A 182 -3.25 14.72 1.95
CA ILE A 182 -1.94 14.25 1.49
C ILE A 182 -0.99 13.97 2.66
N GLU A 183 -1.01 14.77 3.73
CA GLU A 183 -0.24 14.43 4.95
C GLU A 183 -0.67 13.09 5.54
N GLU A 184 -1.96 12.77 5.54
CA GLU A 184 -2.47 11.47 5.99
C GLU A 184 -2.00 10.32 5.08
N VAL A 185 -1.98 10.52 3.75
CA VAL A 185 -1.41 9.54 2.81
C VAL A 185 0.07 9.26 3.11
N LYS A 186 0.86 10.30 3.40
CA LYS A 186 2.28 10.13 3.76
C LYS A 186 2.46 9.34 5.06
N LYS A 187 1.59 9.54 6.05
CA LYS A 187 1.57 8.74 7.29
C LYS A 187 1.24 7.27 7.02
N ILE A 188 0.23 7.00 6.19
CA ILE A 188 -0.13 5.64 5.76
C ILE A 188 1.08 4.99 5.07
N CYS A 189 1.68 5.69 4.12
CA CYS A 189 2.83 5.21 3.36
C CYS A 189 4.01 4.83 4.27
N ARG A 190 4.39 5.70 5.20
CA ARG A 190 5.41 5.41 6.22
C ARG A 190 5.11 4.14 7.00
N LEU A 191 3.86 3.95 7.45
CA LEU A 191 3.49 2.76 8.21
C LEU A 191 3.51 1.48 7.36
N ARG A 192 3.11 1.55 6.08
CA ARG A 192 3.20 0.42 5.13
C ARG A 192 4.66 0.06 4.82
N LEU A 193 5.51 1.06 4.58
CA LEU A 193 6.96 0.87 4.39
C LEU A 193 7.60 0.19 5.60
N ARG A 194 7.29 0.66 6.80
CA ARG A 194 7.76 0.03 8.05
C ARG A 194 7.23 -1.40 8.18
N SER A 195 5.99 -1.68 7.81
CA SER A 195 5.47 -3.05 7.82
C SER A 195 6.24 -3.96 6.87
N ILE A 196 6.59 -3.51 5.66
CA ILE A 196 7.39 -4.31 4.69
C ILE A 196 8.79 -4.58 5.23
N VAL A 197 9.44 -3.56 5.80
CA VAL A 197 10.82 -3.69 6.26
C VAL A 197 10.88 -4.48 7.56
N LEU A 198 9.95 -4.28 8.51
CA LEU A 198 9.98 -4.87 9.85
C LEU A 198 9.14 -6.15 9.99
N SER A 199 8.51 -6.67 8.93
CA SER A 199 7.67 -7.87 9.02
C SER A 199 8.51 -9.13 9.24
N ASP A 200 8.77 -9.41 10.51
CA ASP A 200 9.11 -10.72 11.06
C ASP A 200 8.47 -10.91 12.46
N ILE A 201 7.22 -10.46 12.63
CA ILE A 201 6.38 -10.79 13.80
C ILE A 201 4.92 -10.96 13.33
N GLN A 202 4.58 -12.13 12.78
CA GLN A 202 3.28 -12.83 12.87
C GLN A 202 3.18 -13.88 11.76
N THR A 203 3.87 -15.00 11.95
CA THR A 203 3.44 -16.27 11.36
C THR A 203 3.61 -17.31 12.44
N GLU A 204 2.62 -17.37 13.32
CA GLU A 204 2.23 -18.51 14.19
C GLU A 204 1.28 -17.99 15.27
N LEU A 205 -0.02 -18.07 14.98
CA LEU A 205 -1.06 -18.44 15.93
C LEU A 205 -2.03 -19.38 15.21
#